data_AF-S6AHY3-F1
#
_entry.id   AF-S6AHY3-F1
#
_cell.length_a   1.000
_cell.length_b   1.000
_cell.length_c   1.000
_cell.angle_alpha   90.00
_cell.angle_beta   90.00
_cell.angle_gamma   90.00
#
_symmetry.space_group_name_H-M   'P 1'
#
loop_
_entity.id
_entity.type
_entity.pdbx_description
1 polymer ?
#
loop_
_entity_poly.entity_id
_entity_poly.type
_entity_poly.pdbx_seq_one_letter_code
_entity_poly.pdbx_strand_id
1 'polypeptide(L)'
;MFQLMRDLSSHERQLLLLDVQQRFALGASSHMANVAFDKHVAFSEEYIAEVFKTLDTLFREGPTQEVLPHATNLFALRRKYAVWLTTKLDSVLQGFEGALRNVGAGDWFLRNAGHGEPRQKQIEEMYKTFADILGRESMGDSWQGKPLSEDVAIASIIQGLRTILGTEELTKIRGALVQKALEGTNGG
;
A
#
# COMPACT_ATOMS: atom_id res chain seq x y z
N MET A 1 -45.29 -26.79 -20.43
CA MET A 1 -43.87 -27.12 -20.69
C MET A 1 -42.91 -25.96 -20.40
N PHE A 2 -43.25 -24.72 -20.79
CA PHE A 2 -42.40 -23.53 -20.52
C PHE A 2 -42.21 -23.16 -19.02
N GLN A 3 -43.22 -23.36 -18.17
CA GLN A 3 -43.10 -23.08 -16.72
C GLN A 3 -42.10 -24.01 -16.02
N LEU A 4 -42.10 -25.31 -16.34
CA LEU A 4 -41.14 -26.28 -15.80
C LEU A 4 -39.68 -25.95 -16.18
N MET A 5 -39.42 -25.50 -17.41
CA MET A 5 -38.07 -25.06 -17.80
C MET A 5 -37.65 -23.77 -17.08
N ARG A 6 -38.59 -22.85 -16.84
CA ARG A 6 -38.33 -21.61 -16.10
C ARG A 6 -38.02 -21.89 -14.62
N ASP A 7 -38.72 -22.83 -14.01
CA ASP A 7 -38.47 -23.23 -12.62
C ASP A 7 -37.15 -23.98 -12.48
N LEU A 8 -36.82 -24.88 -13.43
CA LEU A 8 -35.51 -25.54 -13.47
C LEU A 8 -34.35 -24.54 -13.59
N SER A 9 -34.44 -23.60 -14.53
CA SER A 9 -33.39 -22.58 -14.70
C SER A 9 -33.27 -21.62 -13.51
N SER A 10 -34.38 -21.34 -12.82
CA SER A 10 -34.37 -20.54 -11.59
C SER A 10 -33.75 -21.31 -10.42
N HIS A 11 -34.03 -22.62 -10.32
CA HIS A 11 -33.46 -23.50 -9.31
C HIS A 11 -31.95 -23.70 -9.52
N GLU A 12 -31.50 -23.93 -10.75
CA GLU A 12 -30.07 -24.03 -11.08
C GLU A 12 -29.31 -22.75 -10.75
N ARG A 13 -29.89 -21.57 -11.04
CA ARG A 13 -29.32 -20.29 -10.63
C ARG A 13 -29.24 -20.16 -9.10
N GLN A 14 -30.27 -20.60 -8.37
CA GLN A 14 -30.23 -20.58 -6.90
C GLN A 14 -29.15 -21.51 -6.34
N LEU A 15 -28.99 -22.71 -6.90
CA LEU A 15 -27.94 -23.64 -6.48
C LEU A 15 -26.54 -23.06 -6.76
N LEU A 16 -26.34 -22.42 -7.90
CA LEU A 16 -25.09 -21.73 -8.22
C LEU A 16 -24.81 -20.58 -7.26
N LEU A 17 -25.82 -19.75 -6.95
CA LEU A 17 -25.67 -18.66 -5.99
C LEU A 17 -25.34 -19.19 -4.58
N LEU A 18 -25.96 -20.29 -4.17
CA LEU A 18 -25.71 -20.94 -2.88
C LEU A 18 -24.29 -21.50 -2.81
N ASP A 19 -23.83 -22.21 -3.85
CA ASP A 19 -22.47 -22.76 -3.93
C ASP A 19 -21.42 -21.64 -3.91
N VAL A 20 -21.64 -20.55 -4.66
CA VAL A 20 -20.77 -19.36 -4.63
C VAL A 20 -20.75 -18.73 -3.23
N GLN A 21 -21.91 -18.57 -2.58
CA GLN A 21 -21.99 -18.03 -1.21
C GLN A 21 -21.28 -18.93 -0.20
N GLN A 22 -21.48 -20.25 -0.26
CA GLN A 22 -20.83 -21.20 0.64
C GLN A 22 -19.32 -21.25 0.45
N ARG A 23 -18.84 -21.29 -0.80
CA ARG A 23 -17.39 -21.25 -1.10
C ARG A 23 -16.76 -19.94 -0.64
N PHE A 24 -17.45 -18.82 -0.84
CA PHE A 24 -17.00 -17.54 -0.32
C PHE A 24 -16.95 -17.53 1.21
N ALA A 25 -17.99 -18.02 1.87
CA ALA A 25 -18.04 -18.11 3.33
C ALA A 25 -16.95 -19.03 3.89
N LEU A 26 -16.76 -20.21 3.31
CA LEU A 26 -15.69 -21.15 3.69
C LEU A 26 -14.31 -20.56 3.43
N GLY A 27 -14.10 -19.88 2.29
CA GLY A 27 -12.87 -19.21 1.96
C GLY A 27 -12.55 -18.09 2.96
N ALA A 28 -13.51 -17.19 3.20
CA ALA A 28 -13.34 -16.01 4.05
C ALA A 28 -13.28 -16.32 5.55
N SER A 29 -13.96 -17.38 6.02
CA SER A 29 -13.97 -17.79 7.44
C SER A 29 -13.01 -18.93 7.77
N SER A 30 -12.27 -19.44 6.78
CA SER A 30 -11.26 -20.47 7.04
C SER A 30 -10.21 -19.97 8.03
N HIS A 31 -9.68 -20.87 8.85
CA HIS A 31 -8.58 -20.55 9.75
C HIS A 31 -7.38 -19.94 9.01
N MET A 32 -7.09 -20.43 7.80
CA MET A 32 -6.02 -19.91 6.95
C MET A 32 -6.29 -18.48 6.45
N ALA A 33 -7.55 -18.13 6.15
CA ALA A 33 -7.89 -16.77 5.77
C ALA A 33 -7.72 -15.79 6.94
N ASN A 34 -8.17 -16.16 8.14
CA ASN A 34 -7.94 -15.34 9.34
C ASN A 34 -6.44 -15.12 9.57
N VAL A 35 -5.63 -16.19 9.49
CA VAL A 35 -4.16 -16.08 9.62
C VAL A 35 -3.57 -15.20 8.52
N ALA A 36 -4.03 -15.31 7.28
CA ALA A 36 -3.55 -14.46 6.19
C ALA A 36 -3.86 -12.97 6.43
N PHE A 37 -5.06 -12.65 6.93
CA PHE A 37 -5.40 -11.28 7.32
C PHE A 37 -4.53 -10.79 8.49
N ASP A 38 -4.35 -11.59 9.53
CA ASP A 38 -3.50 -11.23 10.68
C ASP A 38 -2.06 -10.98 10.24
N LYS A 39 -1.52 -11.81 9.33
CA LYS A 39 -0.18 -11.62 8.77
C LYS A 39 -0.07 -10.39 7.89
N HIS A 40 -1.11 -10.06 7.13
CA HIS A 40 -1.15 -8.84 6.32
C HIS A 40 -1.21 -7.58 7.19
N VAL A 41 -1.95 -7.61 8.30
CA VAL A 41 -1.99 -6.53 9.29
C VAL A 41 -0.61 -6.34 9.93
N ALA A 42 -0.03 -7.42 10.46
CA ALA A 42 1.29 -7.37 11.08
C ALA A 42 2.37 -6.87 10.11
N PHE A 43 2.32 -7.33 8.85
CA PHE A 43 3.19 -6.82 7.79
C PHE A 43 3.01 -5.31 7.58
N SER A 44 1.77 -4.85 7.43
CA SER A 44 1.45 -3.44 7.17
C SER A 44 1.94 -2.53 8.30
N GLU A 45 1.76 -2.94 9.55
CA GLU A 45 2.24 -2.20 10.73
C GLU A 45 3.77 -2.13 10.78
N GLU A 46 4.45 -3.28 10.66
CA GLU A 46 5.92 -3.34 10.67
C GLU A 46 6.53 -2.55 9.51
N TYR A 47 5.96 -2.67 8.30
CA TYR A 47 6.46 -2.03 7.09
C TYR A 47 6.27 -0.51 7.15
N ILE A 48 5.09 -0.02 7.55
CA ILE A 48 4.84 1.42 7.71
C ILE A 48 5.73 2.01 8.80
N ALA A 49 5.93 1.31 9.92
CA ALA A 49 6.81 1.78 10.98
C ALA A 49 8.25 1.99 10.49
N GLU A 50 8.77 1.09 9.65
CA GLU A 50 10.11 1.26 9.07
C GLU A 50 10.15 2.36 7.99
N VAL A 51 9.08 2.52 7.20
CA VAL A 51 8.97 3.65 6.27
C VAL A 51 9.01 4.98 7.02
N PHE A 52 8.31 5.12 8.14
CA PHE A 52 8.36 6.36 8.93
C PHE A 52 9.78 6.70 9.39
N LYS A 53 10.53 5.72 9.91
CA LYS A 53 11.95 5.94 10.25
C LYS A 53 12.79 6.34 9.05
N THR A 54 12.49 5.75 7.88
CA THR A 54 13.17 6.09 6.63
C THR A 54 12.91 7.54 6.25
N LEU A 55 11.65 7.99 6.35
CA LEU A 55 11.25 9.36 6.07
C LEU A 55 11.89 10.33 7.05
N ASP A 56 11.85 10.05 8.36
CA ASP A 56 12.50 10.87 9.39
C ASP A 56 14.00 11.07 9.09
N THR A 57 14.69 9.99 8.70
CA THR A 57 16.11 10.04 8.31
C THR A 57 16.32 10.87 7.05
N LEU A 58 15.47 10.67 6.03
CA LEU A 58 15.51 11.46 4.80
C LEU A 58 15.26 12.96 5.03
N PHE A 59 14.37 13.34 5.95
CA PHE A 59 14.12 14.74 6.28
C PHE A 59 15.24 15.35 7.10
N ARG A 60 15.76 14.62 8.10
CA ARG A 60 16.81 15.11 8.99
C ARG A 60 18.16 15.25 8.29
N GLU A 61 18.53 14.24 7.51
CA GLU A 61 19.89 14.10 6.99
C GLU A 61 19.93 14.32 5.47
N GLY A 62 18.82 14.12 4.78
CA GLY A 62 18.73 14.15 3.32
C GLY A 62 18.98 12.77 2.70
N PRO A 63 19.13 12.71 1.37
CA PRO A 63 19.42 11.47 0.63
C PRO A 63 20.89 11.04 0.84
N THR A 64 21.19 10.51 2.03
CA THR A 64 22.54 10.09 2.44
C THR A 64 22.66 8.56 2.52
N GLN A 65 23.88 8.03 2.75
CA GLN A 65 24.09 6.58 2.96
C GLN A 65 23.30 6.00 4.14
N GLU A 66 22.85 6.84 5.07
CA GLU A 66 22.05 6.45 6.25
C GLU A 66 20.65 5.93 5.85
N VAL A 67 20.25 6.11 4.59
CA VAL A 67 19.01 5.54 4.02
C VAL A 67 19.18 4.06 3.64
N LEU A 68 20.41 3.59 3.38
CA LEU A 68 20.67 2.21 2.94
C LEU A 68 20.30 1.13 3.98
N PRO A 69 20.56 1.33 5.29
CA PRO A 69 20.05 0.44 6.33
C PRO A 69 18.53 0.30 6.30
N HIS A 70 17.80 1.39 6.11
CA HIS A 70 16.34 1.37 6.04
C HIS A 70 15.82 0.59 4.82
N ALA A 71 16.41 0.80 3.63
CA ALA A 71 16.06 0.02 2.45
C ALA A 71 16.32 -1.49 2.64
N THR A 72 17.36 -1.83 3.41
CA THR A 72 17.70 -3.22 3.76
C THR A 72 16.69 -3.81 4.74
N ASN A 73 16.26 -3.04 5.74
CA ASN A 73 15.24 -3.46 6.70
C ASN A 73 13.89 -3.69 6.02
N LEU A 74 13.45 -2.78 5.15
CA LEU A 74 12.21 -2.94 4.38
C LEU A 74 12.23 -4.22 3.52
N PHE A 75 13.34 -4.50 2.86
CA PHE A 75 13.54 -5.74 2.13
C PHE A 75 13.48 -6.98 3.03
N ALA A 76 14.07 -6.92 4.22
CA ALA A 76 14.02 -8.01 5.18
C ALA A 76 12.59 -8.28 5.66
N LEU A 77 11.80 -7.22 5.90
CA LEU A 77 10.38 -7.32 6.23
C LEU A 77 9.59 -7.96 5.09
N ARG A 78 9.79 -7.51 3.85
CA ARG A 78 9.14 -8.12 2.68
C ARG A 78 9.47 -9.59 2.54
N ARG A 79 10.75 -9.98 2.72
CA ARG A 79 11.17 -11.38 2.70
C ARG A 79 10.56 -12.21 3.83
N LYS A 80 10.44 -11.64 5.04
CA LYS A 80 9.81 -12.27 6.21
C LYS A 80 8.34 -12.62 5.94
N TYR A 81 7.64 -11.76 5.21
CA TYR A 81 6.21 -11.91 4.92
C TYR A 81 5.89 -12.43 3.51
N ALA A 82 6.88 -12.77 2.69
CA ALA A 82 6.74 -13.05 1.25
C ALA A 82 5.64 -14.07 0.88
N VAL A 83 5.41 -15.10 1.69
CA VAL A 83 4.37 -16.12 1.45
C VAL A 83 2.95 -15.54 1.55
N TRP A 84 2.79 -14.44 2.27
CA TRP A 84 1.51 -13.77 2.53
C TRP A 84 1.29 -12.55 1.62
N LEU A 85 2.27 -12.20 0.79
CA LEU A 85 2.18 -11.07 -0.12
C LEU A 85 1.73 -11.55 -1.51
N THR A 86 0.90 -10.73 -2.16
CA THR A 86 0.59 -10.95 -3.57
C THR A 86 1.80 -10.58 -4.43
N THR A 87 1.96 -11.23 -5.59
CA THR A 87 3.05 -10.91 -6.54
C THR A 87 3.06 -9.43 -6.93
N LYS A 88 1.87 -8.82 -7.08
CA LYS A 88 1.72 -7.40 -7.37
C LYS A 88 2.25 -6.52 -6.23
N LEU A 89 1.88 -6.84 -4.99
CA LEU A 89 2.36 -6.11 -3.82
C LEU A 89 3.88 -6.24 -3.69
N ASP A 90 4.41 -7.45 -3.83
CA ASP A 90 5.84 -7.72 -3.75
C ASP A 90 6.65 -6.90 -4.77
N SER A 91 6.19 -6.84 -6.03
CA SER A 91 6.90 -6.08 -7.08
C SER A 91 6.90 -4.57 -6.84
N VAL A 92 5.78 -4.02 -6.36
CA VAL A 92 5.66 -2.58 -6.09
C VAL A 92 6.57 -2.17 -4.94
N LEU A 93 6.56 -2.95 -3.85
CA LEU A 93 7.42 -2.71 -2.69
C LEU A 93 8.90 -2.89 -3.02
N GLN A 94 9.25 -3.88 -3.84
CA GLN A 94 10.60 -4.02 -4.37
C GLN A 94 11.05 -2.78 -5.15
N GLY A 95 10.15 -2.20 -5.96
CA GLY A 95 10.42 -0.94 -6.66
C GLY A 95 10.72 0.20 -5.68
N PHE A 96 9.91 0.33 -4.64
CA PHE A 96 10.09 1.34 -3.58
C PHE A 96 11.43 1.18 -2.84
N GLU A 97 11.75 -0.03 -2.40
CA GLU A 97 13.04 -0.36 -1.77
C GLU A 97 14.23 -0.08 -2.71
N GLY A 98 14.07 -0.39 -4.00
CA GLY A 98 15.07 -0.12 -5.03
C GLY A 98 15.34 1.37 -5.20
N ALA A 99 14.30 2.20 -5.20
CA ALA A 99 14.45 3.65 -5.21
C ALA A 99 15.20 4.17 -4.00
N LEU A 100 14.88 3.67 -2.79
CA LEU A 100 15.61 4.04 -1.58
C LEU A 100 17.10 3.69 -1.65
N ARG A 101 17.45 2.53 -2.23
CA ARG A 101 18.85 2.15 -2.46
C ARG A 101 19.54 3.10 -3.43
N ASN A 102 18.87 3.48 -4.52
CA ASN A 102 19.43 4.42 -5.49
C ASN A 102 19.65 5.80 -4.87
N VAL A 103 18.71 6.26 -4.04
CA VAL A 103 18.81 7.52 -3.29
C VAL A 103 20.01 7.49 -2.34
N GLY A 104 20.15 6.43 -1.52
CA GLY A 104 21.28 6.32 -0.60
C GLY A 104 22.64 6.12 -1.28
N ALA A 105 22.67 5.46 -2.45
CA ALA A 105 23.88 5.30 -3.24
C ALA A 105 24.33 6.63 -3.90
N GLY A 106 23.41 7.57 -4.10
CA GLY A 106 23.68 8.92 -4.61
C GLY A 106 24.52 9.80 -3.67
N ASP A 107 24.60 9.48 -2.38
CA ASP A 107 25.37 10.23 -1.37
C ASP A 107 26.88 10.28 -1.68
N TRP A 108 27.44 9.20 -2.23
CA TRP A 108 28.86 9.20 -2.63
C TRP A 108 29.13 10.20 -3.77
N PHE A 109 28.18 10.34 -4.70
CA PHE A 109 28.24 11.34 -5.76
C PHE A 109 28.04 12.77 -5.22
N LEU A 110 27.17 12.95 -4.21
CA LEU A 110 26.92 14.24 -3.57
C LEU A 110 28.09 14.78 -2.78
N ARG A 111 28.77 13.94 -1.98
CA ARG A 111 29.93 14.37 -1.18
C ARG A 111 31.09 14.87 -2.05
N ASN A 112 31.13 14.44 -3.31
CA ASN A 112 32.14 14.86 -4.29
C ASN A 112 31.66 15.97 -5.24
N ALA A 113 30.38 16.36 -5.18
CA ALA A 113 29.80 17.44 -5.99
C ALA A 113 29.63 18.70 -5.12
N GLY A 114 30.15 19.84 -5.57
CA GLY A 114 30.23 21.09 -4.78
C GLY A 114 28.93 21.51 -4.06
N HIS A 115 29.09 21.99 -2.83
CA HIS A 115 28.01 22.32 -1.90
C HIS A 115 27.11 23.47 -2.41
N GLY A 116 25.86 23.17 -2.78
CA GLY A 116 24.84 24.21 -2.98
C GLY A 116 23.66 23.78 -3.86
N GLU A 117 23.84 23.78 -5.17
CA GLU A 117 22.81 23.43 -6.16
C GLU A 117 22.42 21.93 -6.27
N PRO A 118 23.31 20.95 -6.00
CA PRO A 118 22.98 19.53 -6.21
C PRO A 118 21.92 18.99 -5.24
N ARG A 119 21.84 19.52 -4.01
CA ARG A 119 21.05 18.93 -2.92
C ARG A 119 19.55 19.09 -3.13
N GLN A 120 19.08 20.28 -3.53
CA GLN A 120 17.66 20.56 -3.73
C GLN A 120 17.09 19.75 -4.91
N LYS A 121 17.83 19.71 -6.04
CA LYS A 121 17.46 18.94 -7.22
C LYS A 121 17.33 17.44 -6.93
N GLN A 122 18.18 16.90 -6.08
CA GLN A 122 18.11 15.48 -5.74
C GLN A 122 16.97 15.15 -4.78
N ILE A 123 16.61 16.06 -3.87
CA ILE A 123 15.38 15.91 -3.07
C ILE A 123 14.16 15.89 -4.01
N GLU A 124 14.13 16.76 -5.01
CA GLU A 124 13.06 16.75 -6.04
C GLU A 124 13.06 15.47 -6.88
N GLU A 125 14.22 14.97 -7.31
CA GLU A 125 14.35 13.70 -8.05
C GLU A 125 13.95 12.49 -7.20
N MET A 126 14.28 12.49 -5.91
CA MET A 126 13.82 11.49 -4.96
C MET A 126 12.29 11.48 -4.88
N TYR A 127 11.66 12.64 -4.70
CA TYR A 127 10.19 12.74 -4.68
C TYR A 127 9.56 12.34 -6.01
N LYS A 128 10.16 12.68 -7.15
CA LYS A 128 9.72 12.20 -8.47
C LYS A 128 9.78 10.68 -8.55
N THR A 129 10.88 10.08 -8.08
CA THR A 129 11.07 8.62 -8.08
C THR A 129 10.01 7.94 -7.20
N PHE A 130 9.73 8.48 -6.02
CA PHE A 130 8.66 7.96 -5.17
C PHE A 130 7.27 8.16 -5.78
N ALA A 131 7.00 9.30 -6.42
CA ALA A 131 5.73 9.57 -7.11
C ALA A 131 5.49 8.60 -8.26
N ASP A 132 6.53 8.29 -9.05
CA ASP A 132 6.43 7.36 -10.17
C ASP A 132 6.18 5.91 -9.69
N ILE A 133 6.65 5.54 -8.49
CA ILE A 133 6.46 4.20 -7.91
C ILE A 133 5.13 4.06 -7.18
N LEU A 134 4.76 5.05 -6.37
CA LEU A 134 3.54 5.03 -5.56
C LEU A 134 2.30 5.44 -6.35
N GLY A 135 2.49 5.90 -7.60
CA GLY A 135 1.46 6.47 -8.45
C GLY A 135 1.32 7.98 -8.22
N ARG A 136 1.38 8.76 -9.31
CA ARG A 136 1.24 10.24 -9.24
C ARG A 136 -0.12 10.67 -8.70
N GLU A 137 -1.14 9.86 -8.94
CA GLU A 137 -2.48 9.99 -8.38
C GLU A 137 -2.53 9.85 -6.85
N SER A 138 -1.60 9.10 -6.26
CA SER A 138 -1.44 8.98 -4.80
C SER A 138 -0.74 10.18 -4.17
N MET A 139 -0.09 11.04 -4.98
CA MET A 139 0.61 12.23 -4.51
C MET A 139 -0.30 13.47 -4.38
N GLY A 140 -1.56 13.35 -4.80
CA GLY A 140 -2.55 14.43 -4.80
C GLY A 140 -2.38 15.41 -5.98
N ASP A 141 -3.49 16.03 -6.41
CA ASP A 141 -3.54 17.01 -7.52
C ASP A 141 -2.67 18.27 -7.29
N SER A 142 -2.05 18.41 -6.12
CA SER A 142 -1.21 19.54 -5.70
C SER A 142 0.27 19.38 -6.05
N TRP A 143 0.71 18.23 -6.57
CA TRP A 143 2.12 18.04 -6.94
C TRP A 143 2.46 18.71 -8.27
N GLN A 144 2.85 19.99 -8.20
CA GLN A 144 3.28 20.80 -9.35
C GLN A 144 4.82 20.81 -9.55
N GLY A 145 5.53 19.80 -9.03
CA GLY A 145 7.00 19.75 -9.09
C GLY A 145 7.70 20.80 -8.20
N LYS A 146 7.03 21.31 -7.17
CA LYS A 146 7.61 22.19 -6.13
C LYS A 146 7.91 21.38 -4.86
N PRO A 147 8.84 21.85 -3.99
CA PRO A 147 9.09 21.22 -2.71
C PRO A 147 7.79 21.16 -1.90
N LEU A 148 7.29 19.96 -1.65
CA LEU A 148 6.21 19.75 -0.70
C LEU A 148 6.75 20.09 0.70
N SER A 149 5.93 20.69 1.56
CA SER A 149 6.29 20.73 2.98
C SER A 149 6.37 19.28 3.48
N GLU A 150 7.27 19.05 4.44
CA GLU A 150 7.54 17.73 5.04
C GLU A 150 6.25 16.96 5.37
N ASP A 151 5.28 17.64 5.99
CA ASP A 151 3.97 17.07 6.34
C ASP A 151 3.15 16.60 5.12
N VAL A 152 3.19 17.34 4.01
CA VAL A 152 2.41 17.00 2.80
C VAL A 152 3.08 15.85 2.05
N ALA A 153 4.41 15.83 1.99
CA ALA A 153 5.18 14.71 1.43
C ALA A 153 4.94 13.41 2.20
N ILE A 154 4.94 13.48 3.53
CA ILE A 154 4.63 12.34 4.40
C ILE A 154 3.19 11.86 4.15
N ALA A 155 2.22 12.77 4.14
CA ALA A 155 0.81 12.42 3.93
C ALA A 155 0.59 11.71 2.58
N SER A 156 1.21 12.20 1.51
CA SER A 156 1.13 11.60 0.17
C SER A 156 1.78 10.23 0.08
N ILE A 157 2.96 10.05 0.71
CA ILE A 157 3.63 8.74 0.75
C ILE A 157 2.79 7.73 1.55
N ILE A 158 2.23 8.15 2.69
CA ILE A 158 1.31 7.33 3.47
C ILE A 158 0.08 6.95 2.65
N GLN A 159 -0.52 7.89 1.92
CA GLN A 159 -1.70 7.63 1.10
C GLN A 159 -1.41 6.61 -0.02
N GLY A 160 -0.28 6.74 -0.71
CA GLY A 160 0.17 5.75 -1.69
C GLY A 160 0.37 4.38 -1.08
N LEU A 161 1.03 4.30 0.08
CA LEU A 161 1.22 3.05 0.79
C LEU A 161 -0.09 2.43 1.30
N ARG A 162 -1.03 3.24 1.81
CA ARG A 162 -2.35 2.75 2.23
C ARG A 162 -3.13 2.11 1.10
N THR A 163 -3.04 2.71 -0.08
CA THR A 163 -3.64 2.21 -1.34
C THR A 163 -2.96 0.92 -1.79
N ILE A 164 -1.62 0.87 -1.79
CA ILE A 164 -0.85 -0.33 -2.18
C ILE A 164 -1.11 -1.49 -1.22
N LEU A 165 -1.17 -1.21 0.09
CA LEU A 165 -1.45 -2.20 1.14
C LEU A 165 -2.94 -2.57 1.22
N GLY A 166 -3.83 -1.92 0.47
CA GLY A 166 -5.27 -2.19 0.48
C GLY A 166 -6.01 -1.77 1.76
N THR A 167 -5.35 -1.01 2.63
CA THR A 167 -5.92 -0.57 3.93
C THR A 167 -6.97 0.54 3.75
N GLU A 168 -6.86 1.31 2.67
CA GLU A 168 -7.83 2.35 2.30
C GLU A 168 -9.17 1.72 1.90
N GLU A 169 -9.14 0.69 1.06
CA GLU A 169 -10.30 -0.08 0.60
C GLU A 169 -10.99 -0.78 1.76
N LEU A 170 -10.22 -1.38 2.68
CA LEU A 170 -10.77 -1.99 3.90
C LEU A 170 -11.49 -0.97 4.78
N THR A 171 -10.92 0.23 4.92
CA THR A 171 -11.53 1.32 5.71
C THR A 171 -12.81 1.83 5.05
N LYS A 172 -12.83 1.96 3.71
CA LYS A 172 -14.03 2.33 2.93
C LYS A 172 -15.14 1.28 3.04
N ILE A 173 -14.81 0.00 2.91
CA ILE A 173 -15.77 -1.11 3.08
C ILE A 173 -16.36 -1.08 4.48
N ARG A 174 -15.52 -0.91 5.52
CA ARG A 174 -15.99 -0.78 6.90
C ARG A 174 -16.95 0.40 7.06
N GLY A 175 -16.62 1.57 6.51
CA GLY A 175 -17.49 2.75 6.55
C GLY A 175 -18.85 2.50 5.90
N ALA A 176 -18.87 1.89 4.71
CA ALA A 176 -20.10 1.53 4.02
C ALA A 176 -20.96 0.51 4.79
N LEU A 177 -20.31 -0.47 5.46
CA LEU A 177 -21.00 -1.44 6.30
C LEU A 177 -21.62 -0.79 7.55
N VAL A 178 -20.89 0.12 8.22
CA VAL A 178 -21.41 0.87 9.36
C VAL A 178 -22.58 1.75 8.95
N GLN A 179 -22.48 2.46 7.82
CA GLN A 179 -23.57 3.27 7.31
C GLN A 179 -24.82 2.44 7.00
N LYS A 180 -24.68 1.30 6.32
CA LYS A 180 -25.81 0.39 6.08
C LYS A 180 -26.42 -0.17 7.36
N ALA A 181 -25.60 -0.45 8.37
CA ALA A 181 -26.09 -0.91 9.67
C ALA A 181 -26.90 0.18 10.40
N LEU A 182 -26.48 1.45 10.29
CA LEU A 182 -27.19 2.61 10.83
C LEU A 182 -28.49 2.92 10.08
N GLU A 183 -28.49 2.79 8.75
CA GLU A 183 -29.69 2.93 7.92
C GLU A 183 -30.71 1.82 8.19
N GLY A 184 -30.25 0.58 8.43
CA GLY A 184 -31.08 -0.54 8.81
C GLY A 184 -31.63 -0.48 10.26
N THR A 185 -31.00 0.28 11.15
CA THR A 185 -31.50 0.48 12.53
C THR A 185 -32.49 1.65 12.66
N ASN A 186 -32.49 2.60 11.73
CA ASN A 186 -33.48 3.69 11.68
C ASN A 186 -34.79 3.32 10.95
N GLY A 187 -34.90 2.08 10.45
CA GLY A 187 -36.08 1.56 9.76
C GLY A 187 -36.86 0.49 10.54
N GLY A 188 -36.63 0.35 11.85
CA GLY A 188 -37.30 -0.59 12.75
C GLY A 188 -38.16 0.09 13.80
#